data_AF-A0A954GMZ8-F1
#
_entry.id   AF-A0A954GMZ8-F1
#
_cell.length_a   1.000
_cell.length_b   1.000
_cell.length_c   1.000
_cell.angle_alpha   90.00
_cell.angle_beta   90.00
_cell.angle_gamma   90.00
#
_symmetry.space_group_name_H-M   'P 1'
#
loop_
_entity.id
_entity.type
_entity.pdbx_description
1 polymer ?
#
loop_
_entity_poly.entity_id
_entity_poly.type
_entity_poly.pdbx_seq_one_letter_code
_entity_poly.pdbx_strand_id
1 'polypeptide(L)'
;MSNNVHHNSMLIAVFVCTLLIGCGGENRNPPPAPNSTNESAEGSAPVVPKVTADGKLRVAVVFSGGHETDPIDHGRPVALIGPALGVTPETFREAFSDVRPSPGGAPPSRERAMSNKETLMKVLAPHGITNEQLDTVSNYYRYNPSRGEMWPTRPAKAVAIVENGVVTNFEITDGGSGYSSPPVVRVPDVDNATFEVQLSFGKQLDKNGSVTAISVENR
;
A
#
# COMPACT_ATOMS: atom_id res chain seq x y z
N MET A 1 19.74 -4.07 40.51
CA MET A 1 19.79 -4.98 39.33
C MET A 1 18.91 -4.36 38.27
N SER A 2 19.47 -3.46 37.46
CA SER A 2 18.71 -2.69 36.46
C SER A 2 18.80 -3.38 35.11
N ASN A 3 17.62 -3.72 34.58
CA ASN A 3 17.43 -4.28 33.25
C ASN A 3 17.68 -3.19 32.19
N ASN A 4 18.65 -3.41 31.32
CA ASN A 4 18.87 -2.59 30.14
C ASN A 4 18.28 -3.33 28.93
N VAL A 5 17.03 -3.02 28.58
CA VAL A 5 16.43 -3.42 27.31
C VAL A 5 16.88 -2.39 26.27
N HIS A 6 17.94 -2.71 25.54
CA HIS A 6 18.33 -1.92 24.37
C HIS A 6 17.28 -2.11 23.28
N HIS A 7 16.57 -1.02 22.98
CA HIS A 7 15.84 -0.80 21.75
C HIS A 7 16.77 -1.07 20.56
N ASN A 8 16.38 -2.00 19.68
CA ASN A 8 16.96 -2.10 18.34
C ASN A 8 15.86 -1.73 17.34
N SER A 9 15.67 -0.42 17.20
CA SER A 9 14.76 0.22 16.26
C SER A 9 15.60 0.80 15.12
N MET A 10 15.07 0.76 13.91
CA MET A 10 15.61 1.31 12.65
C MET A 10 16.45 0.37 11.77
N LEU A 11 16.20 0.53 10.46
CA LEU A 11 16.71 -0.19 9.28
C LEU A 11 16.10 -1.58 9.06
N ILE A 12 15.11 -1.67 8.18
CA ILE A 12 15.00 -2.70 7.11
C ILE A 12 13.81 -2.28 6.25
N ALA A 13 14.09 -1.66 5.11
CA ALA A 13 13.06 -1.35 4.11
C ALA A 13 13.66 -1.20 2.71
N VAL A 14 14.67 -2.01 2.42
CA VAL A 14 15.37 -2.01 1.12
C VAL A 14 15.30 -3.39 0.45
N PHE A 15 14.55 -4.34 1.01
CA PHE A 15 14.95 -5.74 0.86
C PHE A 15 14.25 -6.62 -0.17
N VAL A 16 13.29 -6.13 -0.95
CA VAL A 16 12.73 -6.98 -2.02
C VAL A 16 13.59 -6.94 -3.28
N CYS A 17 14.35 -5.88 -3.55
CA CYS A 17 14.81 -5.72 -4.94
C CYS A 17 16.11 -4.94 -5.13
N THR A 18 17.06 -5.04 -4.20
CA THR A 18 18.46 -4.97 -4.63
C THR A 18 18.90 -6.30 -5.26
N LEU A 19 18.18 -7.41 -5.01
CA LEU A 19 18.43 -8.76 -5.50
C LEU A 19 18.15 -9.04 -6.97
N LEU A 20 17.83 -8.05 -7.80
CA LEU A 20 17.53 -8.28 -9.22
C LEU A 20 18.24 -7.31 -10.17
N ILE A 21 19.19 -6.51 -9.68
CA ILE A 21 19.93 -5.57 -10.54
C ILE A 21 21.24 -6.21 -11.00
N GLY A 22 21.12 -7.11 -11.97
CA GLY A 22 22.22 -7.39 -12.89
C GLY A 22 22.25 -6.31 -13.97
N CYS A 23 23.28 -5.45 -13.95
CA CYS A 23 23.46 -4.41 -14.96
C CYS A 23 23.48 -4.99 -16.39
N GLY A 24 22.48 -4.65 -17.20
CA GLY A 24 22.55 -4.63 -18.66
C GLY A 24 22.36 -3.19 -19.10
N GLY A 25 23.43 -2.57 -19.58
CA GLY A 25 23.38 -1.20 -20.07
C GLY A 25 22.56 -1.12 -21.34
N GLU A 26 21.40 -0.47 -21.26
CA GLU A 26 20.82 0.22 -22.40
C GLU A 26 20.15 1.49 -21.90
N ASN A 27 20.53 2.60 -22.53
CA ASN A 27 20.12 3.95 -22.22
C ASN A 27 18.59 4.09 -22.32
N ARG A 28 17.87 3.82 -21.22
CA ARG A 28 16.45 4.12 -21.10
C ARG A 28 16.31 5.15 -20.00
N ASN A 29 15.93 6.35 -20.43
CA ASN A 29 15.61 7.47 -19.56
C ASN A 29 14.79 6.97 -18.35
N PRO A 30 15.09 7.44 -17.13
CA PRO A 30 14.19 7.22 -16.02
C PRO A 30 12.80 7.74 -16.41
N PRO A 31 11.70 7.08 -16.00
CA PRO A 31 10.38 7.71 -16.11
C PRO A 31 10.49 9.08 -15.44
N PRO A 32 9.95 10.15 -16.07
CA PRO A 32 10.09 11.49 -15.52
C PRO A 32 9.57 11.49 -14.08
N ALA A 33 10.40 11.99 -13.16
CA ALA A 33 9.92 12.32 -11.83
C ALA A 33 8.68 13.22 -11.98
N PRO A 34 7.58 12.98 -11.26
CA PRO A 34 6.51 13.95 -11.23
C PRO A 34 7.09 15.26 -10.72
N ASN A 35 7.03 16.30 -11.56
CA ASN A 35 7.52 17.64 -11.27
C ASN A 35 7.03 18.09 -9.90
N SER A 36 7.97 18.35 -8.99
CA SER A 36 7.76 19.21 -7.84
C SER A 36 7.73 20.65 -8.34
N THR A 37 6.60 21.07 -8.88
CA THR A 37 6.28 22.49 -8.97
C THR A 37 5.62 22.91 -7.66
N ASN A 38 6.39 23.69 -6.92
CA ASN A 38 5.96 24.52 -5.81
C ASN A 38 4.82 25.45 -6.31
N GLU A 39 3.57 25.12 -6.00
CA GLU A 39 2.49 26.10 -5.88
C GLU A 39 2.17 26.24 -4.39
N SER A 40 2.86 27.19 -3.76
CA SER A 40 2.46 27.69 -2.45
C SER A 40 1.32 28.68 -2.64
N ALA A 41 0.25 28.42 -1.88
CA ALA A 41 -0.81 29.33 -1.45
C ALA A 41 -1.81 29.82 -2.52
N GLU A 42 -3.05 29.34 -2.42
CA GLU A 42 -4.17 30.18 -1.98
C GLU A 42 -5.46 29.35 -1.75
N GLY A 43 -6.18 29.66 -0.66
CA GLY A 43 -7.60 29.35 -0.54
C GLY A 43 -7.98 28.07 0.19
N SER A 44 -7.90 28.08 1.52
CA SER A 44 -8.76 27.26 2.35
C SER A 44 -10.22 27.62 2.03
N ALA A 45 -10.89 26.79 1.22
CA ALA A 45 -12.34 26.82 1.12
C ALA A 45 -12.89 25.81 2.15
N PRO A 46 -13.77 26.22 3.07
CA PRO A 46 -14.45 25.26 3.94
C PRO A 46 -15.27 24.31 3.04
N VAL A 47 -15.14 23.01 3.25
CA VAL A 47 -16.01 22.01 2.63
C VAL A 47 -17.41 22.24 3.19
N VAL A 48 -18.20 23.07 2.52
CA VAL A 48 -19.58 23.36 2.90
C VAL A 48 -20.38 22.06 2.71
N PRO A 49 -21.06 21.54 3.74
CA PRO A 49 -21.96 20.42 3.57
C PRO A 49 -23.07 20.81 2.59
N LYS A 50 -23.14 20.12 1.45
CA LYS A 50 -24.19 20.35 0.46
C LYS A 50 -25.45 19.63 0.92
N VAL A 51 -26.32 20.35 1.62
CA VAL A 51 -27.68 19.89 1.95
C VAL A 51 -28.41 19.61 0.64
N THR A 52 -28.87 18.37 0.44
CA THR A 52 -29.68 17.97 -0.71
C THR A 52 -31.18 18.11 -0.41
N ALA A 53 -31.97 18.33 -1.45
CA ALA A 53 -33.42 18.63 -1.40
C ALA A 53 -34.29 17.56 -0.72
N ASP A 54 -33.71 16.38 -0.47
CA ASP A 54 -34.39 15.19 0.04
C ASP A 54 -34.38 15.12 1.59
N GLY A 55 -33.86 16.16 2.27
CA GLY A 55 -33.67 16.18 3.73
C GLY A 55 -32.47 15.36 4.22
N LYS A 56 -31.72 14.74 3.31
CA LYS A 56 -30.50 13.96 3.60
C LYS A 56 -29.26 14.84 3.46
N LEU A 57 -28.38 14.76 4.44
CA LEU A 57 -27.10 15.44 4.42
C LEU A 57 -26.07 14.58 3.69
N ARG A 58 -25.34 15.17 2.74
CA ARG A 58 -24.24 14.52 2.03
C ARG A 58 -22.92 15.07 2.56
N VAL A 59 -22.14 14.22 3.21
CA VAL A 59 -20.90 14.59 3.88
C VAL A 59 -19.72 13.89 3.20
N ALA A 60 -18.67 14.64 2.86
CA ALA A 60 -17.45 14.06 2.32
C ALA A 60 -16.75 13.19 3.40
N VAL A 61 -16.40 11.96 3.03
CA VAL A 61 -15.68 11.04 3.91
C VAL A 61 -14.21 11.40 3.94
N VAL A 62 -13.62 11.38 5.13
CA VAL A 62 -12.17 11.57 5.35
C VAL A 62 -11.54 10.20 5.63
N PHE A 63 -10.58 9.80 4.80
CA PHE A 63 -9.77 8.59 5.00
C PHE A 63 -8.41 8.95 5.58
N SER A 64 -7.88 8.11 6.47
CA SER A 64 -6.53 8.24 7.02
C SER A 64 -5.92 6.86 7.34
N GLY A 65 -4.59 6.75 7.39
CA GLY A 65 -3.92 5.46 7.61
C GLY A 65 -4.12 4.48 6.44
N GLY A 66 -4.15 3.17 6.74
CA GLY A 66 -4.43 2.10 5.77
C GLY A 66 -3.21 1.62 4.98
N HIS A 67 -2.02 1.93 5.47
CA HIS A 67 -0.75 1.55 4.85
C HIS A 67 0.14 0.77 5.82
N GLU A 68 -0.46 0.25 6.90
CA GLU A 68 0.22 -0.60 7.84
C GLU A 68 0.51 -1.96 7.18
N THR A 69 1.69 -2.50 7.45
CA THR A 69 2.09 -3.82 6.97
C THR A 69 2.09 -4.80 8.13
N ASP A 70 1.93 -6.08 7.85
CA ASP A 70 2.12 -7.12 8.85
C ASP A 70 3.55 -7.02 9.44
N PRO A 71 3.71 -7.05 10.77
CA PRO A 71 5.04 -7.06 11.40
C PRO A 71 5.99 -8.13 10.86
N ILE A 72 5.48 -9.31 10.45
CA ILE A 72 6.29 -10.38 9.85
C ILE A 72 6.91 -9.97 8.51
N ASP A 73 6.27 -9.03 7.82
CA ASP A 73 6.70 -8.56 6.51
C ASP A 73 7.76 -7.45 6.61
N HIS A 74 8.09 -7.02 7.83
CA HIS A 74 9.16 -6.05 8.11
C HIS A 74 9.04 -4.79 7.22
N GLY A 75 7.84 -4.23 7.12
CA GLY A 75 7.55 -3.05 6.29
C GLY A 75 7.16 -3.37 4.84
N ARG A 76 7.31 -4.60 4.36
CA ARG A 76 6.92 -4.93 2.97
C ARG A 76 5.40 -5.01 2.85
N PRO A 77 4.77 -4.41 1.81
CA PRO A 77 3.34 -4.51 1.60
C PRO A 77 2.98 -5.85 0.92
N VAL A 78 3.25 -6.99 1.58
CA VAL A 78 3.02 -8.32 1.01
C VAL A 78 1.53 -8.57 0.73
N ALA A 79 0.64 -7.97 1.51
CA ALA A 79 -0.80 -7.93 1.25
C ALA A 79 -1.15 -7.37 -0.14
N LEU A 80 -0.32 -6.48 -0.70
CA LEU A 80 -0.46 -5.97 -2.06
C LEU A 80 0.32 -6.84 -3.06
N ILE A 81 1.57 -7.21 -2.74
CA ILE A 81 2.48 -7.87 -3.67
C ILE A 81 1.97 -9.28 -4.05
N GLY A 82 1.52 -10.07 -3.08
CA GLY A 82 1.02 -11.42 -3.34
C GLY A 82 -0.13 -11.42 -4.37
N PRO A 83 -1.24 -10.70 -4.09
CA PRO A 83 -2.35 -10.59 -5.02
C PRO A 83 -1.98 -9.95 -6.36
N ALA A 84 -1.04 -9.00 -6.38
CA ALA A 84 -0.51 -8.43 -7.61
C ALA A 84 0.17 -9.46 -8.52
N LEU A 85 0.82 -10.46 -7.91
CA LEU A 85 1.39 -11.63 -8.61
C LEU A 85 0.36 -12.74 -8.86
N GLY A 86 -0.82 -12.66 -8.24
CA GLY A 86 -1.85 -13.70 -8.32
C GLY A 86 -1.64 -14.88 -7.39
N VAL A 87 -0.89 -14.70 -6.31
CA VAL A 87 -0.69 -15.69 -5.24
C VAL A 87 -1.17 -15.11 -3.92
N THR A 88 -1.32 -15.95 -2.89
CA THR A 88 -1.63 -15.45 -1.55
C THR A 88 -0.39 -14.80 -0.91
N PRO A 89 -0.57 -13.93 0.09
CA PRO A 89 0.53 -13.42 0.91
C PRO A 89 1.41 -14.54 1.48
N GLU A 90 0.82 -15.66 1.89
CA GLU A 90 1.51 -16.80 2.48
C GLU A 90 2.43 -17.50 1.46
N THR A 91 1.93 -17.78 0.25
CA THR A 91 2.74 -18.33 -0.84
C THR A 91 3.89 -17.39 -1.21
N PHE A 92 3.65 -16.08 -1.19
CA PHE A 92 4.71 -15.10 -1.42
C PHE A 92 5.76 -15.14 -0.29
N ARG A 93 5.35 -15.21 0.98
CA ARG A 93 6.28 -15.34 2.12
C ARG A 93 7.12 -16.61 2.04
N GLU A 94 6.50 -17.73 1.66
CA GLU A 94 7.18 -19.00 1.45
C GLU A 94 8.29 -18.87 0.38
N ALA A 95 7.97 -18.26 -0.77
CA ALA A 95 8.95 -18.03 -1.83
C ALA A 95 10.17 -17.21 -1.34
N PHE A 96 9.94 -16.26 -0.45
CA PHE A 96 10.99 -15.39 0.10
C PHE A 96 11.74 -15.97 1.30
N SER A 97 11.29 -17.08 1.88
CA SER A 97 11.90 -17.67 3.09
C SER A 97 13.35 -18.14 2.86
N ASP A 98 13.66 -18.61 1.65
CA ASP A 98 14.99 -19.09 1.26
C ASP A 98 15.85 -18.03 0.55
N VAL A 99 15.34 -16.81 0.39
CA VAL A 99 16.09 -15.70 -0.22
C VAL A 99 17.15 -15.21 0.76
N ARG A 100 18.40 -15.13 0.29
CA ARG A 100 19.54 -14.68 1.12
C ARG A 100 19.89 -13.22 0.86
N PRO A 101 19.36 -12.26 1.65
CA PRO A 101 19.66 -10.85 1.48
C PRO A 101 21.16 -10.54 1.64
N SER A 102 21.59 -9.41 1.07
CA SER A 102 22.91 -8.86 1.39
C SER A 102 23.03 -8.49 2.86
N PRO A 103 24.21 -8.68 3.47
CA PRO A 103 24.48 -8.14 4.80
C PRO A 103 24.27 -6.62 4.82
N GLY A 104 23.62 -6.11 5.87
CA GLY A 104 23.51 -4.67 6.15
C GLY A 104 22.76 -3.83 5.10
N GLY A 105 21.93 -4.42 4.24
CA GLY A 105 21.17 -3.63 3.25
C GLY A 105 21.93 -3.25 1.99
N ALA A 106 23.19 -3.70 1.84
CA ALA A 106 23.99 -3.39 0.68
C ALA A 106 23.37 -3.94 -0.62
N PRO A 107 23.61 -3.30 -1.78
CA PRO A 107 23.31 -3.92 -3.06
C PRO A 107 23.98 -5.31 -3.17
N PRO A 108 23.27 -6.39 -3.53
CA PRO A 108 23.83 -7.70 -3.71
C PRO A 108 24.69 -7.75 -4.97
N SER A 109 25.64 -8.68 -4.96
CA SER A 109 26.36 -9.02 -6.18
C SER A 109 25.40 -9.59 -7.21
N ARG A 110 25.81 -9.53 -8.48
CA ARG A 110 25.04 -10.10 -9.59
C ARG A 110 24.76 -11.59 -9.36
N GLU A 111 25.74 -12.35 -8.86
CA GLU A 111 25.56 -13.79 -8.61
C GLU A 111 24.52 -14.06 -7.53
N ARG A 112 24.55 -13.30 -6.42
CA ARG A 112 23.56 -13.44 -5.35
C ARG A 112 22.16 -13.05 -5.81
N ALA A 113 22.06 -11.98 -6.59
CA ALA A 113 20.81 -11.55 -7.21
C ALA A 113 20.19 -12.68 -8.06
N MET A 114 20.98 -13.27 -8.95
CA MET A 114 20.55 -14.39 -9.79
C MET A 114 20.17 -15.62 -8.96
N SER A 115 20.96 -15.99 -7.96
CA SER A 115 20.68 -17.13 -7.08
C SER A 115 19.36 -16.96 -6.31
N ASN A 116 19.10 -15.76 -5.76
CA ASN A 116 17.85 -15.49 -5.08
C ASN A 116 16.66 -15.45 -6.04
N LYS A 117 16.86 -14.94 -7.27
CA LYS A 117 15.84 -15.03 -8.31
C LYS A 117 15.50 -16.48 -8.62
N GLU A 118 16.50 -17.34 -8.76
CA GLU A 118 16.30 -18.76 -9.01
C GLU A 118 15.50 -19.42 -7.87
N THR A 119 15.82 -19.10 -6.62
CA THR A 119 15.06 -19.56 -5.44
C THR A 119 13.59 -19.12 -5.49
N LEU A 120 13.34 -17.83 -5.76
CA LEU A 120 11.98 -17.29 -5.88
C LEU A 120 11.18 -18.01 -6.96
N MET A 121 11.78 -18.22 -8.13
CA MET A 121 11.08 -18.82 -9.26
C MET A 121 10.77 -20.30 -9.07
N LYS A 122 11.50 -21.03 -8.19
CA LYS A 122 11.14 -22.42 -7.85
C LYS A 122 9.76 -22.53 -7.22
N VAL A 123 9.36 -21.53 -6.44
CA VAL A 123 8.04 -21.48 -5.78
C VAL A 123 7.02 -20.77 -6.67
N LEU A 124 7.40 -19.67 -7.33
CA LEU A 124 6.45 -18.82 -8.05
C LEU A 124 6.12 -19.30 -9.48
N ALA A 125 7.07 -19.92 -10.20
CA ALA A 125 6.83 -20.38 -11.57
C ALA A 125 5.69 -21.42 -11.70
N PRO A 126 5.51 -22.38 -10.76
CA PRO A 126 4.34 -23.26 -10.74
C PRO A 126 2.98 -22.54 -10.67
N HIS A 127 2.94 -21.31 -10.17
CA HIS A 127 1.72 -20.47 -10.15
C HIS A 127 1.55 -19.63 -11.43
N GLY A 128 2.37 -19.88 -12.46
CA GLY A 128 2.33 -19.16 -13.74
C GLY A 128 2.96 -17.77 -13.71
N ILE A 129 3.73 -17.46 -12.65
CA ILE A 129 4.42 -16.18 -12.51
C ILE A 129 5.71 -16.22 -13.34
N THR A 130 5.93 -15.19 -14.16
CA THR A 130 7.19 -15.03 -14.91
C THR A 130 8.18 -14.15 -14.16
N ASN A 131 9.45 -14.22 -14.58
CA ASN A 131 10.50 -13.35 -14.08
C ASN A 131 10.15 -11.86 -14.26
N GLU A 132 9.60 -11.53 -15.42
CA GLU A 132 9.23 -10.16 -15.80
C GLU A 132 8.06 -9.66 -14.96
N GLN A 133 7.09 -10.53 -14.65
CA GLN A 133 5.99 -10.20 -13.75
C GLN A 133 6.49 -9.94 -12.33
N LEU A 134 7.37 -10.81 -11.82
CA LEU A 134 8.01 -10.62 -10.51
C LEU A 134 8.78 -9.29 -10.45
N ASP A 135 9.58 -8.98 -11.47
CA ASP A 135 10.33 -7.73 -11.55
C ASP A 135 9.39 -6.53 -11.60
N THR A 136 8.33 -6.58 -12.42
CA THR A 136 7.37 -5.49 -12.58
C THR A 136 6.68 -5.17 -11.26
N VAL A 137 6.12 -6.18 -10.59
CA VAL A 137 5.42 -5.98 -9.32
C VAL A 137 6.38 -5.53 -8.22
N SER A 138 7.55 -6.16 -8.11
CA SER A 138 8.55 -5.81 -7.10
C SER A 138 9.09 -4.39 -7.29
N ASN A 139 9.24 -3.94 -8.53
CA ASN A 139 9.65 -2.58 -8.84
C ASN A 139 8.54 -1.56 -8.52
N TYR A 140 7.28 -1.90 -8.78
CA TYR A 140 6.14 -1.03 -8.50
C TYR A 140 6.00 -0.72 -7.01
N TYR A 141 6.08 -1.73 -6.14
CA TYR A 141 5.98 -1.54 -4.68
C TYR A 141 7.33 -1.24 -4.00
N ARG A 142 8.40 -0.98 -4.76
CA ARG A 142 9.68 -0.58 -4.18
C ARG A 142 9.57 0.84 -3.62
N TYR A 143 10.02 1.01 -2.38
CA TYR A 143 10.08 2.32 -1.72
C TYR A 143 11.25 2.37 -0.73
N ASN A 144 11.71 3.57 -0.38
CA ASN A 144 12.72 3.78 0.65
C ASN A 144 12.19 4.67 1.80
N PRO A 145 11.77 4.10 2.93
CA PRO A 145 11.26 4.88 4.05
C PRO A 145 12.35 5.67 4.78
N SER A 146 13.63 5.33 4.63
CA SER A 146 14.73 6.18 5.15
C SER A 146 14.73 7.55 4.45
N ARG A 147 14.13 7.64 3.26
CA ARG A 147 13.90 8.88 2.51
C ARG A 147 12.47 9.41 2.65
N GLY A 148 11.65 8.82 3.51
CA GLY A 148 10.23 9.15 3.65
C GLY A 148 9.39 8.76 2.43
N GLU A 149 9.90 7.91 1.54
CA GLU A 149 9.13 7.39 0.40
C GLU A 149 8.09 6.37 0.90
N MET A 150 7.06 6.14 0.08
CA MET A 150 6.06 5.07 0.22
C MET A 150 5.88 4.44 -1.16
N TRP A 151 5.36 3.21 -1.21
CA TRP A 151 4.90 2.65 -2.50
C TRP A 151 3.81 3.54 -3.11
N PRO A 152 3.51 3.41 -4.42
CA PRO A 152 2.46 4.19 -5.06
C PRO A 152 1.10 3.98 -4.36
N THR A 153 0.47 5.08 -3.97
CA THR A 153 -0.87 5.09 -3.37
C THR A 153 -1.76 6.12 -4.06
N ARG A 154 -3.06 5.91 -3.98
CA ARG A 154 -4.07 6.87 -4.43
C ARG A 154 -5.19 6.91 -3.39
N PRO A 155 -5.51 8.09 -2.82
CA PRO A 155 -6.52 8.16 -1.77
C PRO A 155 -7.91 7.83 -2.29
N ALA A 156 -8.69 7.10 -1.48
CA ALA A 156 -10.10 6.85 -1.72
C ALA A 156 -10.95 8.13 -1.55
N LYS A 157 -12.10 8.16 -2.22
CA LYS A 157 -13.11 9.21 -2.14
C LYS A 157 -14.48 8.58 -1.97
N ALA A 158 -15.22 9.06 -0.98
CA ALA A 158 -16.58 8.62 -0.73
C ALA A 158 -17.43 9.76 -0.14
N VAL A 159 -18.74 9.62 -0.25
CA VAL A 159 -19.74 10.49 0.36
C VAL A 159 -20.60 9.66 1.30
N ALA A 160 -20.71 10.09 2.55
CA ALA A 160 -21.66 9.53 3.50
C ALA A 160 -23.02 10.23 3.34
N ILE A 161 -24.08 9.43 3.38
CA ILE A 161 -25.46 9.90 3.47
C ILE A 161 -25.86 9.86 4.94
N VAL A 162 -26.21 11.02 5.49
CA VAL A 162 -26.51 11.20 6.92
C VAL A 162 -27.96 11.68 7.08
N GLU A 163 -28.69 11.01 7.95
CA GLU A 163 -30.07 11.33 8.32
C GLU A 163 -30.17 11.39 9.84
N ASN A 164 -30.72 12.48 10.37
CA ASN A 164 -30.86 12.70 11.82
C ASN A 164 -29.55 12.51 12.62
N GLY A 165 -28.41 12.88 12.03
CA GLY A 165 -27.09 12.74 12.65
C GLY A 165 -26.48 11.33 12.59
N VAL A 166 -27.13 10.38 11.90
CA VAL A 166 -26.66 9.00 11.75
C VAL A 166 -26.35 8.70 10.29
N VAL A 167 -25.24 8.02 10.03
CA VAL A 167 -24.89 7.56 8.67
C VAL A 167 -25.83 6.42 8.27
N THR A 168 -26.54 6.58 7.16
CA THR A 168 -27.44 5.57 6.60
C THR A 168 -26.87 4.85 5.40
N ASN A 169 -25.91 5.47 4.69
CA ASN A 169 -25.28 4.87 3.51
C ASN A 169 -23.93 5.52 3.18
N PHE A 170 -23.14 4.83 2.36
CA PHE A 170 -21.91 5.35 1.74
C PHE A 170 -21.97 5.21 0.22
N GLU A 171 -21.50 6.24 -0.47
CA GLU A 171 -21.30 6.26 -1.92
C GLU A 171 -19.80 6.43 -2.20
N ILE A 172 -19.13 5.33 -2.56
CA ILE A 172 -17.72 5.36 -2.95
C ILE A 172 -17.65 5.86 -4.39
N THR A 173 -17.00 7.01 -4.59
CA THR A 173 -16.80 7.61 -5.92
C THR A 173 -15.43 7.26 -6.51
N ASP A 174 -14.47 6.92 -5.66
CA ASP A 174 -13.16 6.38 -6.03
C ASP A 174 -12.64 5.47 -4.90
N GLY A 175 -12.36 4.20 -5.19
CA GLY A 175 -11.82 3.28 -4.19
C GLY A 175 -10.35 3.53 -3.83
N GLY A 176 -9.66 4.39 -4.58
CA GLY A 176 -8.22 4.59 -4.40
C GLY A 176 -7.40 3.35 -4.78
N SER A 177 -6.17 3.28 -4.30
CA SER A 177 -5.28 2.12 -4.41
C SER A 177 -4.09 2.22 -3.46
N GLY A 178 -3.43 1.08 -3.23
CA GLY A 178 -2.23 0.99 -2.40
C GLY A 178 -2.50 0.84 -0.91
N TYR A 179 -3.75 0.64 -0.49
CA TYR A 179 -4.07 0.31 0.90
C TYR A 179 -3.65 -1.13 1.22
N SER A 180 -2.71 -1.33 2.14
CA SER A 180 -2.28 -2.65 2.62
C SER A 180 -3.04 -3.12 3.85
N SER A 181 -3.77 -2.20 4.49
CA SER A 181 -4.64 -2.41 5.66
C SER A 181 -5.87 -1.52 5.52
N PRO A 182 -7.00 -1.85 6.17
CA PRO A 182 -8.19 -1.00 6.16
C PRO A 182 -7.87 0.42 6.68
N PRO A 183 -8.17 1.49 5.92
CA PRO A 183 -7.99 2.86 6.40
C PRO A 183 -9.04 3.22 7.47
N VAL A 184 -8.70 4.18 8.32
CA VAL A 184 -9.63 4.79 9.26
C VAL A 184 -10.54 5.76 8.49
N VAL A 185 -11.84 5.60 8.69
CA VAL A 185 -12.89 6.45 8.11
C VAL A 185 -13.43 7.40 9.16
N ARG A 186 -13.52 8.69 8.82
CA ARG A 186 -14.21 9.71 9.60
C ARG A 186 -15.24 10.41 8.73
N VAL A 187 -16.44 10.59 9.30
CA VAL A 187 -17.49 11.45 8.74
C VAL A 187 -17.57 12.69 9.64
N PRO A 188 -17.22 13.89 9.13
CA PRO A 188 -17.42 15.14 9.87
C PRO A 188 -18.84 15.26 10.44
N ASP A 189 -18.95 15.86 11.64
CA ASP A 189 -20.21 16.11 12.35
C ASP A 189 -21.05 14.87 12.71
N VAL A 190 -20.47 13.67 12.56
CA VAL A 190 -21.01 12.41 13.07
C VAL A 190 -20.04 11.87 14.12
N ASP A 191 -20.44 11.96 15.38
CA ASP A 191 -19.61 11.51 16.50
C ASP A 191 -19.75 10.00 16.79
N ASN A 192 -18.69 9.41 17.33
CA ASN A 192 -18.67 8.06 17.92
C ASN A 192 -19.07 6.88 17.00
N ALA A 193 -19.14 7.09 15.69
CA ALA A 193 -19.32 6.00 14.74
C ALA A 193 -17.96 5.38 14.38
N THR A 194 -17.84 4.08 14.56
CA THR A 194 -16.77 3.27 13.98
C THR A 194 -17.27 2.64 12.69
N PHE A 195 -16.41 2.62 11.68
CA PHE A 195 -16.73 2.08 10.36
C PHE A 195 -15.72 1.00 10.01
N GLU A 196 -16.21 -0.09 9.45
CA GLU A 196 -15.40 -1.13 8.85
C GLU A 196 -15.20 -0.84 7.37
N VAL A 197 -13.99 -1.10 6.87
CA VAL A 197 -13.64 -0.91 5.47
C VAL A 197 -13.22 -2.24 4.86
N GLN A 198 -13.85 -2.59 3.76
CA GLN A 198 -13.47 -3.75 2.96
C GLN A 198 -12.55 -3.30 1.82
N LEU A 199 -11.45 -4.04 1.65
CA LEU A 199 -10.49 -3.83 0.58
C LEU A 199 -10.60 -4.93 -0.47
N SER A 200 -10.26 -4.58 -1.71
CA SER A 200 -10.08 -5.52 -2.80
C SER A 200 -8.63 -5.57 -3.24
N PHE A 201 -8.12 -6.80 -3.40
CA PHE A 201 -6.77 -7.08 -3.83
C PHE A 201 -6.76 -7.86 -5.15
N GLY A 202 -5.81 -7.56 -6.04
CA GLY A 202 -5.69 -8.24 -7.32
C GLY A 202 -4.51 -7.77 -8.17
N LYS A 203 -4.45 -8.29 -9.40
CA LYS A 203 -3.31 -8.13 -10.33
C LYS A 203 -3.16 -6.73 -10.91
N GLN A 204 -4.23 -5.94 -10.93
CA GLN A 204 -4.22 -4.59 -11.50
C GLN A 204 -3.59 -3.62 -10.49
N LEU A 205 -2.31 -3.28 -10.69
CA LEU A 205 -1.49 -2.51 -9.74
C LEU A 205 -2.11 -1.16 -9.32
N ASP A 206 -2.67 -0.41 -10.27
CA ASP A 206 -3.26 0.91 -10.03
C ASP A 206 -4.63 0.87 -9.33
N LYS A 207 -5.18 -0.33 -9.10
CA LYS A 207 -6.44 -0.58 -8.37
C LYS A 207 -6.28 -1.54 -7.19
N ASN A 208 -5.10 -2.11 -6.99
CA ASN A 208 -4.84 -3.09 -5.95
C ASN A 208 -4.88 -2.43 -4.58
N GLY A 209 -5.53 -3.06 -3.61
CA GLY A 209 -5.79 -2.46 -2.30
C GLY A 209 -6.73 -1.27 -2.42
N SER A 210 -7.84 -1.42 -3.14
CA SER A 210 -8.89 -0.39 -3.27
C SER A 210 -10.00 -0.61 -2.25
N VAL A 211 -10.58 0.47 -1.74
CA VAL A 211 -11.78 0.44 -0.89
C VAL A 211 -12.99 0.06 -1.74
N THR A 212 -13.69 -1.00 -1.35
CA THR A 212 -14.89 -1.50 -2.06
C THR A 212 -16.17 -1.39 -1.26
N ALA A 213 -16.08 -1.36 0.07
CA ALA A 213 -17.23 -1.15 0.94
C ALA A 213 -16.82 -0.41 2.22
N ILE A 214 -17.78 0.34 2.76
CA ILE A 214 -17.71 0.95 4.08
C ILE A 214 -19.02 0.60 4.77
N SER A 215 -18.93 0.01 5.96
CA SER A 215 -20.09 -0.36 6.78
C SER A 215 -19.98 0.26 8.16
N VAL A 216 -21.13 0.56 8.77
CA VAL A 216 -21.17 0.93 10.19
C VAL A 216 -20.91 -0.34 11.00
N GLU A 217 -19.99 -0.27 11.97
CA GLU A 217 -19.77 -1.37 12.90
C GLU A 217 -21.03 -1.53 13.76
N ASN A 218 -21.76 -2.63 13.59
CA ASN A 218 -22.93 -2.92 14.42
C ASN A 218 -22.43 -3.28 15.82
N ARG A 219 -22.75 -2.42 16.81
CA ARG A 219 -22.61 -2.76 18.23
C ARG A 219 -23.81 -3.57 18.73
#